data_AF-A0A8X6FCW3-F1
#
_entry.id   AF-A0A8X6FCW3-F1
#
_cell.length_a   1.000
_cell.length_b   1.000
_cell.length_c   1.000
_cell.angle_alpha   90.00
_cell.angle_beta   90.00
_cell.angle_gamma   90.00
#
_symmetry.space_group_name_H-M   'P 1'
#
loop_
_entity.id
_entity.type
_entity.pdbx_description
1 polymer ?
#
loop_
_entity_poly.entity_id
_entity_poly.type
_entity_poly.pdbx_seq_one_letter_code
_entity_poly.pdbx_strand_id
1 'polypeptide(L)'
;RINIAQLQCITYKEYLPALLGSNLMQEFDLSVLDGPAGSTYDPTIRLSTWNEFTASIFRIHSMVASNVGNPHLRFRDLYSNPDLIWDGKMKSILKGVCKVPSAMYDNRYTVDTLDYLYKPPKADFGTDLSSVDMQRGRDHGLPPYVHLVNYCSNGNIKINSFSELSPRLMSKRKAQLLERNYASVEDVDLQTGVILEDHFPGSLVGPTAACILAKQFRVFKFGDRFYFEHEGEVPSFTPGSTSKYLEEN
;
A
#
# COMPACT_ATOMS: atom_id res chain seq x y z
N ARG A 1 -12.67 -8.21 19.27
CA ARG A 1 -12.18 -6.86 19.66
C ARG A 1 -10.67 -6.88 19.85
N ILE A 2 -10.11 -7.77 20.67
CA ILE A 2 -8.64 -7.92 20.83
C ILE A 2 -7.93 -8.16 19.49
N ASN A 3 -8.34 -9.14 18.70
CA ASN A 3 -7.69 -9.41 17.40
C ASN A 3 -7.74 -8.21 16.43
N ILE A 4 -8.80 -7.42 16.48
CA ILE A 4 -8.93 -6.20 15.66
C ILE A 4 -7.95 -5.13 16.16
N ALA A 5 -7.85 -4.96 17.48
CA ALA A 5 -6.89 -4.06 18.10
C ALA A 5 -5.43 -4.48 17.84
N GLN A 6 -5.12 -5.77 17.86
CA GLN A 6 -3.80 -6.28 17.48
C GLN A 6 -3.48 -5.95 16.01
N LEU A 7 -4.43 -6.18 15.09
CA LEU A 7 -4.24 -5.82 13.68
C LEU A 7 -4.05 -4.31 13.49
N GLN A 8 -4.86 -3.48 14.14
CA GLN A 8 -4.72 -2.03 14.11
C GLN A 8 -3.37 -1.61 14.71
N CYS A 9 -2.97 -2.15 15.86
CA CYS A 9 -1.68 -1.86 16.48
C CYS A 9 -0.51 -2.21 15.55
N ILE A 10 -0.45 -3.45 15.03
CA ILE A 10 0.59 -3.87 14.07
C ILE A 10 0.59 -2.94 12.84
N THR A 11 -0.59 -2.56 12.34
CA THR A 11 -0.71 -1.68 11.18
C THR A 11 -0.06 -0.31 11.46
N TYR A 12 -0.46 0.37 12.53
CA TYR A 12 -0.03 1.75 12.80
C TYR A 12 1.34 1.85 13.49
N LYS A 13 1.75 0.81 14.24
CA LYS A 13 3.01 0.77 14.98
C LYS A 13 4.17 0.18 14.18
N GLU A 14 3.91 -0.78 13.28
CA GLU A 14 4.98 -1.50 12.57
C GLU A 14 4.90 -1.29 11.06
N TYR A 15 3.74 -1.54 10.45
CA TYR A 15 3.60 -1.54 8.99
C TYR A 15 3.67 -0.14 8.38
N LEU A 16 2.88 0.82 8.88
CA LEU A 16 2.83 2.19 8.33
C LEU A 16 4.16 2.95 8.48
N PRO A 17 4.89 2.88 9.62
CA PRO A 17 6.21 3.49 9.70
C PRO A 17 7.20 2.94 8.66
N ALA A 18 7.16 1.63 8.40
CA ALA A 18 8.00 1.02 7.38
C ALA A 18 7.61 1.46 5.95
N LEU A 19 6.31 1.68 5.69
CA LEU A 19 5.81 2.09 4.38
C LEU A 19 5.99 3.59 4.11
N LEU A 20 5.64 4.45 5.07
CA LEU A 20 5.52 5.91 4.91
C LEU A 20 6.70 6.69 5.49
N GLY A 21 7.48 6.10 6.40
CA GLY A 21 8.55 6.79 7.10
C GLY A 21 8.06 7.74 8.20
N SER A 22 8.98 8.15 9.08
CA SER A 22 8.68 8.94 10.28
C SER A 22 8.03 10.29 9.99
N ASN A 23 8.43 10.95 8.90
CA ASN A 23 7.97 12.31 8.58
C ASN A 23 6.47 12.33 8.30
N LEU A 24 5.99 11.41 7.45
CA LEU A 24 4.57 11.31 7.12
C LEU A 24 3.76 10.74 8.29
N MET A 25 4.33 9.82 9.07
CA MET A 25 3.70 9.35 10.31
C MET A 25 3.41 10.50 11.27
N GLN A 26 4.36 11.45 11.41
CA GLN A 26 4.21 12.64 12.23
C GLN A 26 3.25 13.66 11.62
N GLU A 27 3.38 13.97 10.32
CA GLU A 27 2.55 14.97 9.63
C GLU A 27 1.04 14.63 9.69
N PHE A 28 0.71 13.34 9.68
CA PHE A 28 -0.68 12.85 9.63
C PHE A 28 -1.19 12.28 10.97
N ASP A 29 -0.44 12.45 12.07
CA ASP A 29 -0.78 11.94 13.41
C ASP A 29 -1.08 10.42 13.44
N LEU A 30 -0.32 9.64 12.67
CA LEU A 30 -0.58 8.22 12.49
C LEU A 30 0.05 7.34 13.58
N SER A 31 1.12 7.79 14.23
CA SER A 31 1.80 7.01 15.26
C SER A 31 0.87 6.64 16.41
N VAL A 32 1.04 5.43 16.94
CA VAL A 32 0.40 5.01 18.19
C VAL A 32 1.05 5.81 19.33
N LEU A 33 0.26 6.38 20.24
CA LEU A 33 0.76 7.18 21.35
C LEU A 33 1.34 6.29 22.46
N ASP A 34 2.44 6.75 23.04
CA ASP A 34 3.04 6.14 24.23
C ASP A 34 2.37 6.67 25.50
N GLY A 35 1.99 5.78 26.42
CA GLY A 35 1.48 6.14 27.75
C GLY A 35 0.00 5.84 27.96
N PRO A 36 -0.62 6.42 29.01
CA PRO A 36 -1.99 6.09 29.40
C PRO A 36 -3.05 6.80 28.56
N ALA A 37 -2.66 7.84 27.80
CA ALA A 37 -3.57 8.66 27.00
C ALA A 37 -3.65 8.12 25.57
N GLY A 38 -4.87 7.89 25.12
CA GLY A 38 -5.19 7.50 23.75
C GLY A 38 -5.55 8.67 22.84
N SER A 39 -5.95 8.33 21.61
CA SER A 39 -6.43 9.30 20.61
C SER A 39 -7.92 9.59 20.80
N THR A 40 -8.47 10.54 20.03
CA THR A 40 -9.88 10.92 20.10
C THR A 40 -10.57 10.67 18.78
N TYR A 41 -11.76 10.07 18.84
CA TYR A 41 -12.64 9.92 17.68
C TYR A 41 -13.11 11.29 17.17
N ASP A 42 -13.07 11.51 15.85
CA ASP A 42 -13.60 12.71 15.19
C ASP A 42 -14.89 12.38 14.41
N PRO A 43 -16.07 12.73 14.93
CA PRO A 43 -17.35 12.43 14.26
C PRO A 43 -17.59 13.24 12.98
N THR A 44 -16.76 14.25 12.69
CA THR A 44 -16.86 15.03 11.44
C THR A 44 -16.19 14.33 10.26
N ILE A 45 -15.32 13.35 10.53
CA ILE A 45 -14.66 12.55 9.49
C ILE A 45 -15.63 11.52 8.93
N ARG A 46 -15.91 11.63 7.63
CA ARG A 46 -16.67 10.60 6.91
C ARG A 46 -15.80 9.36 6.70
N LEU A 47 -16.04 8.32 7.50
CA LEU A 47 -15.40 7.02 7.35
C LEU A 47 -15.84 6.38 6.02
N SER A 48 -14.96 6.44 5.03
CA SER A 48 -15.12 5.83 3.73
C SER A 48 -13.76 5.55 3.13
N THR A 49 -13.70 4.62 2.19
CA THR A 49 -12.48 4.34 1.45
C THR A 49 -12.54 5.02 0.09
N TRP A 50 -11.48 5.73 -0.27
CA TRP A 50 -11.35 6.40 -1.54
C TRP A 50 -11.16 5.39 -2.69
N ASN A 51 -11.68 5.74 -3.85
CA ASN A 51 -11.61 4.88 -5.02
C ASN A 51 -10.16 4.73 -5.47
N GLU A 52 -9.42 5.83 -5.52
CA GLU A 52 -8.00 5.91 -5.83
C GLU A 52 -7.17 5.02 -4.90
N PHE A 53 -7.51 4.99 -3.60
CA PHE A 53 -6.84 4.14 -2.62
C PHE A 53 -7.00 2.65 -2.95
N THR A 54 -8.22 2.18 -3.20
CA THR A 54 -8.50 0.74 -3.38
C THR A 54 -8.19 0.23 -4.79
N ALA A 55 -8.46 1.04 -5.80
CA ALA A 55 -8.32 0.66 -7.20
C ALA A 55 -6.90 0.87 -7.73
N SER A 56 -6.07 1.68 -7.07
CA SER A 56 -4.68 1.93 -7.47
C SER A 56 -3.70 2.03 -6.30
N ILE A 57 -3.76 3.04 -5.44
CA ILE A 57 -2.63 3.39 -4.57
C ILE A 57 -2.21 2.28 -3.60
N PHE A 58 -3.15 1.53 -3.01
CA PHE A 58 -2.83 0.42 -2.11
C PHE A 58 -2.57 -0.91 -2.84
N ARG A 59 -2.52 -0.90 -4.19
CA ARG A 59 -2.07 -1.99 -5.06
C ARG A 59 -0.55 -1.97 -5.13
N ILE A 60 0.12 -2.19 -3.99
CA ILE A 60 1.59 -2.28 -3.87
C ILE A 60 2.14 -3.60 -4.44
N HIS A 61 1.53 -4.10 -5.51
CA HIS A 61 1.72 -5.43 -6.07
C HIS A 61 3.11 -5.67 -6.66
N SER A 62 3.88 -4.63 -6.99
CA SER A 62 5.29 -4.79 -7.37
C SER A 62 6.15 -5.38 -6.26
N MET A 63 5.71 -5.26 -5.00
CA MET A 63 6.41 -5.83 -3.85
C MET A 63 6.22 -7.35 -3.70
N VAL A 64 5.36 -7.99 -4.52
CA VAL A 64 5.20 -9.44 -4.52
C VAL A 64 6.47 -10.11 -5.05
N ALA A 65 7.18 -10.82 -4.18
CA ALA A 65 8.37 -11.58 -4.55
C ALA A 65 8.00 -12.87 -5.30
N SER A 66 8.90 -13.33 -6.18
CA SER A 66 8.71 -14.62 -6.87
C SER A 66 8.78 -15.81 -5.92
N ASN A 67 9.52 -15.71 -4.83
CA ASN A 67 9.68 -16.79 -3.85
C ASN A 67 8.74 -16.53 -2.65
N VAL A 68 8.02 -17.56 -2.20
CA VAL A 68 7.04 -17.46 -1.11
C VAL A 68 7.47 -18.34 0.05
N GLY A 69 8.04 -17.73 1.08
CA GLY A 69 8.48 -18.40 2.31
C GLY A 69 9.62 -19.42 2.15
N ASN A 70 10.01 -19.79 0.94
CA ASN A 70 11.14 -20.66 0.68
C ASN A 70 11.69 -20.34 -0.72
N PRO A 71 13.02 -20.32 -0.92
CA PRO A 71 13.63 -20.13 -2.25
C PRO A 71 13.15 -21.11 -3.35
N HIS A 72 12.60 -22.26 -2.98
CA HIS A 72 12.07 -23.28 -3.88
C HIS A 72 10.56 -23.20 -4.10
N LEU A 73 9.85 -22.35 -3.36
CA LEU A 73 8.41 -22.17 -3.49
C LEU A 73 8.13 -20.91 -4.30
N ARG A 74 7.58 -21.08 -5.51
CA ARG A 74 7.33 -19.98 -6.44
C ARG A 74 5.89 -19.50 -6.38
N PHE A 75 5.69 -18.18 -6.43
CA PHE A 75 4.36 -17.57 -6.41
C PHE A 75 3.46 -18.13 -7.53
N ARG A 76 4.02 -18.30 -8.74
CA ARG A 76 3.30 -18.84 -9.91
C ARG A 76 2.68 -20.24 -9.73
N ASP A 77 3.13 -21.01 -8.74
CA ASP A 77 2.67 -22.38 -8.49
C ASP A 77 1.77 -22.48 -7.24
N LEU A 78 1.65 -21.38 -6.48
CA LEU A 78 0.95 -21.33 -5.20
C LEU A 78 -0.31 -20.47 -5.23
N TYR A 79 -0.50 -19.68 -6.29
CA TYR A 79 -1.66 -18.82 -6.42
C TYR A 79 -2.96 -19.65 -6.43
N SER A 80 -3.88 -19.34 -5.51
CA SER A 80 -5.14 -20.10 -5.31
C SER A 80 -4.95 -21.60 -5.06
N ASN A 81 -3.79 -22.02 -4.56
CA ASN A 81 -3.49 -23.42 -4.23
C ASN A 81 -3.33 -23.62 -2.70
N PRO A 82 -4.27 -24.31 -2.03
CA PRO A 82 -4.19 -24.58 -0.59
C PRO A 82 -3.41 -25.86 -0.22
N ASP A 83 -2.88 -26.63 -1.18
CA ASP A 83 -2.32 -27.98 -0.94
C ASP A 83 -1.26 -27.99 0.16
N LEU A 84 -0.34 -27.01 0.16
CA LEU A 84 0.70 -26.93 1.19
C LEU A 84 0.16 -26.72 2.61
N ILE A 85 -1.00 -26.08 2.75
CA ILE A 85 -1.66 -25.92 4.04
C ILE A 85 -2.21 -27.27 4.50
N TRP A 86 -2.84 -28.02 3.61
CA TRP A 86 -3.36 -29.37 3.89
C TRP A 86 -2.23 -30.37 4.20
N ASP A 87 -1.07 -30.21 3.58
CA ASP A 87 0.16 -30.97 3.87
C ASP A 87 0.85 -30.57 5.19
N GLY A 88 0.24 -29.70 6.00
CA GLY A 88 0.76 -29.27 7.29
C GLY A 88 1.98 -28.35 7.21
N LYS A 89 2.24 -27.71 6.06
CA LYS A 89 3.42 -26.84 5.85
C LYS A 89 3.26 -25.42 6.38
N MET A 90 2.13 -25.07 6.98
CA MET A 90 1.84 -23.73 7.51
C MET A 90 2.98 -23.14 8.35
N LYS A 91 3.51 -23.90 9.32
CA LYS A 91 4.62 -23.46 10.18
C LYS A 91 5.88 -23.11 9.38
N SER A 92 6.19 -23.89 8.36
CA SER A 92 7.37 -23.65 7.50
C SER A 92 7.18 -22.43 6.61
N ILE A 93 5.96 -22.24 6.08
CA ILE A 93 5.59 -21.06 5.28
C ILE A 93 5.74 -19.80 6.13
N LEU A 94 5.16 -19.77 7.34
CA LEU A 94 5.24 -18.61 8.24
C LEU A 94 6.68 -18.26 8.61
N LYS A 95 7.50 -19.25 9.01
CA LYS A 95 8.95 -19.04 9.25
C LYS A 95 9.68 -18.50 8.02
N GLY A 96 9.21 -18.92 6.86
CA GLY A 96 9.71 -18.52 5.57
C GLY A 96 9.44 -17.06 5.24
N VAL A 97 8.20 -16.61 5.43
CA VAL A 97 7.78 -15.23 5.15
C VAL A 97 8.60 -14.24 5.98
N CYS A 98 9.06 -14.62 7.18
CA CYS A 98 9.98 -13.80 7.98
C CYS A 98 11.43 -13.73 7.45
N LYS A 99 11.79 -14.54 6.43
CA LYS A 99 13.16 -14.66 5.91
C LYS A 99 13.31 -14.28 4.44
N VAL A 100 12.27 -14.47 3.65
CA VAL A 100 12.29 -14.13 2.24
C VAL A 100 11.97 -12.64 2.10
N PRO A 101 12.86 -11.82 1.52
CA PRO A 101 12.62 -10.40 1.34
C PRO A 101 11.48 -10.15 0.35
N SER A 102 10.76 -9.04 0.54
CA SER A 102 9.83 -8.55 -0.47
C SER A 102 10.56 -8.11 -1.74
N ALA A 103 9.84 -8.01 -2.84
CA ALA A 103 10.33 -7.23 -3.97
C ALA A 103 10.22 -5.72 -3.64
N MET A 104 10.87 -4.90 -4.47
CA MET A 104 10.85 -3.44 -4.31
C MET A 104 9.52 -2.88 -4.81
N TYR A 105 9.07 -1.78 -4.21
CA TYR A 105 8.01 -0.97 -4.80
C TYR A 105 8.60 -0.13 -5.93
N ASP A 106 8.56 -0.65 -7.15
CA ASP A 106 9.02 0.06 -8.35
C ASP A 106 8.32 -0.49 -9.61
N ASN A 107 8.71 0.03 -10.77
CA ASN A 107 8.14 -0.38 -12.06
C ASN A 107 8.62 -1.76 -12.55
N ARG A 108 9.14 -2.64 -11.67
CA ARG A 108 9.63 -3.99 -12.00
C ARG A 108 8.85 -5.04 -11.24
N TYR A 109 7.72 -5.41 -11.81
CA TYR A 109 6.97 -6.58 -11.36
C TYR A 109 7.76 -7.86 -11.69
N THR A 110 7.56 -8.89 -10.86
CA THR A 110 8.18 -10.18 -11.12
C THR A 110 7.49 -10.90 -12.27
N VAL A 111 8.23 -11.74 -13.00
CA VAL A 111 7.66 -12.57 -14.07
C VAL A 111 6.51 -13.44 -13.54
N ASP A 112 6.57 -13.87 -12.27
CA ASP A 112 5.52 -14.68 -11.65
C ASP A 112 4.18 -13.93 -11.54
N THR A 113 4.19 -12.59 -11.43
CA THR A 113 2.97 -11.77 -11.38
C THR A 113 2.59 -11.18 -12.73
N LEU A 114 3.53 -11.05 -13.67
CA LEU A 114 3.26 -10.57 -15.03
C LEU A 114 2.75 -11.67 -15.98
N ASP A 115 3.26 -12.89 -15.88
CA ASP A 115 2.98 -13.92 -16.88
C ASP A 115 2.09 -15.05 -16.33
N TYR A 116 1.94 -15.16 -15.01
CA TYR A 116 1.40 -16.38 -14.38
C TYR A 116 0.37 -16.15 -13.27
N LEU A 117 -0.15 -14.93 -13.06
CA LEU A 117 -1.23 -14.72 -12.10
C LEU A 117 -2.48 -15.51 -12.54
N TYR A 118 -3.17 -16.19 -11.61
CA TYR A 118 -4.36 -17.02 -11.94
C TYR A 118 -4.11 -18.09 -13.03
N LYS A 119 -2.86 -18.52 -13.27
CA LYS A 119 -2.54 -19.52 -14.28
C LYS A 119 -3.33 -20.82 -14.02
N PRO A 120 -4.24 -21.22 -14.92
CA PRO A 120 -4.96 -22.48 -14.76
C PRO A 120 -4.01 -23.69 -14.82
N PRO A 121 -4.38 -24.83 -14.21
CA PRO A 121 -3.61 -26.06 -14.37
C PRO A 121 -3.43 -26.40 -15.85
N LYS A 122 -2.19 -26.74 -16.26
CA LYS A 122 -1.79 -27.09 -17.64
C LYS A 122 -1.81 -25.93 -18.66
N ALA A 123 -2.06 -24.70 -18.24
CA ALA A 123 -1.88 -23.52 -19.12
C ALA A 123 -0.42 -23.05 -19.13
N ASP A 124 0.03 -22.53 -20.28
CA ASP A 124 1.38 -21.99 -20.45
C ASP A 124 1.57 -20.62 -19.78
N PHE A 125 0.50 -19.83 -19.64
CA PHE A 125 0.51 -18.50 -19.04
C PHE A 125 -0.82 -18.20 -18.33
N GLY A 126 -0.80 -17.18 -17.49
CA GLY A 126 -1.94 -16.63 -16.77
C GLY A 126 -2.23 -15.19 -17.18
N THR A 127 -2.63 -14.39 -16.21
CA THR A 127 -2.97 -12.97 -16.37
C THR A 127 -1.81 -12.10 -15.94
N ASP A 128 -1.66 -10.93 -16.59
CA ASP A 128 -0.70 -9.90 -16.18
C ASP A 128 -1.32 -8.98 -15.12
N LEU A 129 -0.79 -9.06 -13.90
CA LEU A 129 -1.27 -8.26 -12.76
C LEU A 129 -1.13 -6.76 -13.00
N SER A 130 -0.03 -6.30 -13.62
CA SER A 130 0.18 -4.88 -13.89
C SER A 130 -0.82 -4.37 -14.92
N SER A 131 -1.10 -5.17 -15.97
CA SER A 131 -2.13 -4.84 -16.95
C SER A 131 -3.53 -4.77 -16.32
N VAL A 132 -3.83 -5.67 -15.37
CA VAL A 132 -5.09 -5.67 -14.63
C VAL A 132 -5.21 -4.45 -13.74
N ASP A 133 -4.14 -4.05 -13.03
CA ASP A 133 -4.16 -2.85 -12.18
C ASP A 133 -4.40 -1.58 -13.03
N MET A 134 -3.77 -1.47 -14.21
CA MET A 134 -4.03 -0.36 -15.15
C MET A 134 -5.50 -0.38 -15.64
N GLN A 135 -5.97 -1.53 -16.12
CA GLN A 135 -7.33 -1.65 -16.65
C GLN A 135 -8.40 -1.44 -15.55
N ARG A 136 -8.12 -1.83 -14.31
CA ARG A 136 -8.97 -1.58 -13.14
C ARG A 136 -9.08 -0.09 -12.86
N GLY A 137 -7.98 0.66 -12.96
CA GLY A 137 -8.02 2.11 -12.82
C GLY A 137 -8.96 2.77 -13.84
N ARG A 138 -8.92 2.32 -15.10
CA ARG A 138 -9.81 2.80 -16.17
C ARG A 138 -11.27 2.42 -15.94
N ASP A 139 -11.53 1.18 -15.55
CA ASP A 139 -12.86 0.66 -15.18
C ASP A 139 -13.50 1.49 -14.06
N HIS A 140 -12.70 1.87 -13.07
CA HIS A 140 -13.13 2.68 -11.93
C HIS A 140 -13.21 4.19 -12.23
N GLY A 141 -12.88 4.62 -13.44
CA GLY A 141 -12.86 6.04 -13.82
C GLY A 141 -11.89 6.86 -12.98
N LEU A 142 -10.74 6.29 -12.59
CA LEU A 142 -9.73 7.01 -11.81
C LEU A 142 -9.18 8.19 -12.61
N PRO A 143 -8.89 9.32 -11.93
CA PRO A 143 -8.30 10.48 -12.60
C PRO A 143 -6.88 10.16 -13.11
N PRO A 144 -6.39 10.93 -14.08
CA PRO A 144 -5.00 10.85 -14.52
C PRO A 144 -4.02 11.05 -13.37
N TYR A 145 -2.85 10.42 -13.45
CA TYR A 145 -1.80 10.50 -12.44
C TYR A 145 -1.47 11.94 -12.01
N VAL A 146 -1.33 12.85 -12.98
CA VAL A 146 -0.94 14.25 -12.72
C VAL A 146 -1.98 15.05 -11.94
N HIS A 147 -3.25 14.64 -11.96
CA HIS A 147 -4.29 15.25 -11.12
C HIS A 147 -4.03 14.97 -9.64
N LEU A 148 -3.57 13.75 -9.30
CA LEU A 148 -3.24 13.42 -7.91
C LEU A 148 -1.94 14.08 -7.46
N VAL A 149 -0.97 14.26 -8.35
CA VAL A 149 0.21 15.09 -8.07
C VAL A 149 -0.21 16.52 -7.69
N ASN A 150 -1.14 17.11 -8.45
CA ASN A 150 -1.66 18.45 -8.17
C ASN A 150 -2.42 18.49 -6.84
N TYR A 151 -3.31 17.53 -6.60
CA TYR A 151 -4.06 17.40 -5.35
C TYR A 151 -3.14 17.27 -4.13
N CYS A 152 -2.20 16.32 -4.18
CA CYS A 152 -1.29 16.04 -3.07
C CYS A 152 -0.28 17.15 -2.79
N SER A 153 -0.04 18.03 -3.77
CA SER A 153 0.79 19.22 -3.58
C SER A 153 0.00 20.48 -3.21
N ASN A 154 -1.30 20.36 -2.93
CA ASN A 154 -2.21 21.49 -2.68
C ASN A 154 -2.15 22.54 -3.81
N GLY A 155 -2.08 22.09 -5.06
CA GLY A 155 -2.02 22.95 -6.24
C GLY A 155 -0.62 23.47 -6.61
N ASN A 156 0.40 23.24 -5.78
CA ASN A 156 1.75 23.79 -5.99
C ASN A 156 2.53 23.12 -7.12
N ILE A 157 2.13 21.91 -7.54
CA ILE A 157 2.74 21.20 -8.66
C ILE A 157 1.68 21.03 -9.73
N LYS A 158 1.94 21.57 -10.91
CA LYS A 158 1.17 21.30 -12.12
C LYS A 158 2.13 20.79 -13.18
N ILE A 159 1.86 19.61 -13.71
CA ILE A 159 2.66 18.95 -14.73
C ILE A 159 1.92 19.09 -16.06
N ASN A 160 2.49 19.81 -17.02
CA ASN A 160 1.88 20.02 -18.34
C ASN A 160 2.65 19.31 -19.46
N SER A 161 3.82 18.74 -19.15
CA SER A 161 4.69 18.05 -20.10
C SER A 161 5.48 16.93 -19.42
N PHE A 162 5.87 15.89 -20.17
CA PHE A 162 6.66 14.77 -19.61
C PHE A 162 8.01 15.23 -19.04
N SER A 163 8.59 16.29 -19.60
CA SER A 163 9.85 16.86 -19.08
C SER A 163 9.74 17.42 -17.67
N GLU A 164 8.56 17.86 -17.23
CA GLU A 164 8.34 18.42 -15.88
C GLU A 164 8.29 17.34 -14.78
N LEU A 165 8.14 16.07 -15.15
CA LEU A 165 8.16 14.95 -14.20
C LEU A 165 9.56 14.74 -13.59
N SER A 166 10.61 15.13 -14.31
CA SER A 166 12.01 14.98 -13.91
C SER A 166 12.67 16.33 -13.62
N PRO A 167 13.60 16.41 -12.65
CA PRO A 167 14.05 15.34 -11.75
C PRO A 167 13.17 15.23 -10.49
N ARG A 168 12.04 15.93 -10.44
CA ARG A 168 11.29 16.17 -9.20
C ARG A 168 10.57 14.93 -8.67
N LEU A 169 9.87 14.21 -9.56
CA LEU A 169 9.04 13.07 -9.19
C LEU A 169 9.67 11.75 -9.62
N MET A 170 10.46 11.76 -10.70
CA MET A 170 11.09 10.56 -11.23
C MET A 170 12.34 10.92 -12.05
N SER A 171 13.22 9.93 -12.27
CA SER A 171 14.34 10.09 -13.20
C SER A 171 13.90 10.41 -14.65
N LYS A 172 14.77 11.10 -15.40
CA LYS A 172 14.56 11.38 -16.83
C LYS A 172 14.21 10.13 -17.66
N ARG A 173 14.85 9.00 -17.37
CA ARG A 173 14.57 7.73 -18.07
C ARG A 173 13.14 7.26 -17.85
N LYS A 174 12.63 7.37 -16.63
CA LYS A 174 11.24 6.99 -16.29
C LYS A 174 10.23 7.93 -16.96
N ALA A 175 10.50 9.25 -16.96
CA ALA A 175 9.68 10.22 -17.68
C ALA A 175 9.61 9.93 -19.20
N GLN A 176 10.74 9.57 -19.82
CA GLN A 176 10.78 9.17 -21.24
C GLN A 176 10.00 7.89 -21.54
N LEU A 177 9.89 6.96 -20.58
CA LEU A 177 9.03 5.78 -20.75
C LEU A 177 7.56 6.20 -20.83
N LEU A 178 7.13 7.18 -20.03
CA LEU A 178 5.75 7.69 -20.12
C LEU A 178 5.53 8.41 -21.46
N GLU A 179 6.43 9.31 -21.85
CA GLU A 179 6.36 10.04 -23.12
C GLU A 179 6.26 9.13 -24.34
N ARG A 180 6.93 7.97 -24.32
CA ARG A 180 6.87 7.00 -25.42
C ARG A 180 5.53 6.26 -25.50
N ASN A 181 4.83 6.08 -24.39
CA ASN A 181 3.64 5.23 -24.31
C ASN A 181 2.32 5.99 -24.17
N TYR A 182 2.36 7.27 -23.80
CA TYR A 182 1.18 8.13 -23.64
C TYR A 182 1.30 9.38 -24.51
N ALA A 183 0.18 9.83 -25.10
CA ALA A 183 0.16 11.01 -25.95
C ALA A 183 0.28 12.31 -25.13
N SER A 184 -0.32 12.34 -23.95
CA SER A 184 -0.27 13.44 -22.99
C SER A 184 0.05 12.95 -21.58
N VAL A 185 0.60 13.82 -20.74
CA VAL A 185 0.73 13.57 -19.30
C VAL A 185 -0.63 13.39 -18.62
N GLU A 186 -1.68 13.95 -19.22
CA GLU A 186 -3.08 13.83 -18.79
C GLU A 186 -3.70 12.46 -19.16
N ASP A 187 -3.00 11.62 -19.92
CA ASP A 187 -3.47 10.26 -20.27
C ASP A 187 -2.85 9.18 -19.36
N VAL A 188 -1.88 9.55 -18.52
CA VAL A 188 -1.12 8.57 -17.72
C VAL A 188 -2.02 7.94 -16.66
N ASP A 189 -2.23 6.63 -16.77
CA ASP A 189 -2.97 5.86 -15.77
C ASP A 189 -2.36 6.05 -14.38
N LEU A 190 -3.22 6.24 -13.37
CA LEU A 190 -2.78 6.54 -12.01
C LEU A 190 -1.73 5.55 -11.49
N GLN A 191 -2.00 4.25 -11.61
CA GLN A 191 -1.10 3.19 -11.15
C GLN A 191 0.28 3.28 -11.82
N THR A 192 0.30 3.50 -13.14
CA THR A 192 1.52 3.57 -13.93
C THR A 192 2.37 4.77 -13.52
N GLY A 193 1.74 5.92 -13.26
CA GLY A 193 2.44 7.11 -12.81
C GLY A 193 3.05 6.95 -11.41
N VAL A 194 2.24 6.52 -10.43
CA VAL A 194 2.69 6.47 -9.02
C VAL A 194 3.78 5.44 -8.75
N ILE A 195 3.83 4.35 -9.53
CA ILE A 195 4.87 3.32 -9.37
C ILE A 195 6.21 3.72 -10.01
N LEU A 196 6.20 4.72 -10.90
CA LEU A 196 7.40 5.29 -11.51
C LEU A 196 8.01 6.41 -10.66
N GLU A 197 7.29 6.95 -9.69
CA GLU A 197 7.87 7.94 -8.79
C GLU A 197 9.11 7.40 -8.06
N ASP A 198 10.08 8.27 -7.83
CA ASP A 198 11.20 7.99 -6.94
C ASP A 198 10.69 8.03 -5.49
N HIS A 199 11.27 7.18 -4.63
CA HIS A 199 10.81 7.02 -3.25
C HIS A 199 10.93 8.32 -2.48
N PHE A 200 9.87 8.68 -1.75
CA PHE A 200 9.90 9.80 -0.83
C PHE A 200 10.91 9.51 0.31
N PRO A 201 11.70 10.49 0.78
CA PRO A 201 12.72 10.23 1.79
C PRO A 201 12.18 9.50 3.03
N GLY A 202 12.70 8.29 3.27
CA GLY A 202 12.30 7.42 4.38
C GLY A 202 11.03 6.58 4.15
N SER A 203 10.40 6.69 2.99
CA SER A 203 9.24 5.90 2.56
C SER A 203 9.62 4.88 1.49
N LEU A 204 8.85 3.79 1.39
CA LEU A 204 8.98 2.81 0.30
C LEU A 204 8.22 3.24 -0.97
N VAL A 205 7.42 4.30 -0.92
CA VAL A 205 6.57 4.74 -2.03
C VAL A 205 6.92 6.18 -2.45
N GLY A 206 6.49 6.57 -3.65
CA GLY A 206 6.61 7.95 -4.12
C GLY A 206 5.70 8.93 -3.39
N PRO A 207 5.96 10.25 -3.48
CA PRO A 207 5.22 11.29 -2.76
C PRO A 207 3.70 11.27 -2.99
N THR A 208 3.24 10.96 -4.20
CA THR A 208 1.81 10.95 -4.53
C THR A 208 1.10 9.78 -3.86
N ALA A 209 1.68 8.58 -3.93
CA ALA A 209 1.16 7.41 -3.23
C ALA A 209 1.20 7.61 -1.72
N ALA A 210 2.31 8.15 -1.19
CA ALA A 210 2.48 8.38 0.24
C ALA A 210 1.43 9.34 0.81
N CYS A 211 1.14 10.42 0.10
CA CYS A 211 0.08 11.38 0.45
C CYS A 211 -1.30 10.71 0.56
N ILE A 212 -1.71 9.93 -0.45
CA ILE A 212 -3.03 9.28 -0.45
C ILE A 212 -3.11 8.19 0.63
N LEU A 213 -2.04 7.40 0.81
CA LEU A 213 -1.95 6.40 1.88
C LEU A 213 -2.11 7.07 3.25
N ALA A 214 -1.29 8.09 3.54
CA ALA A 214 -1.32 8.76 4.83
C ALA A 214 -2.70 9.40 5.13
N LYS A 215 -3.30 10.08 4.14
CA LYS A 215 -4.65 10.63 4.26
C LYS A 215 -5.71 9.55 4.51
N GLN A 216 -5.68 8.44 3.78
CA GLN A 216 -6.66 7.38 3.96
C GLN A 216 -6.52 6.68 5.31
N PHE A 217 -5.28 6.38 5.75
CA PHE A 217 -5.04 5.79 7.07
C PHE A 217 -5.39 6.75 8.21
N ARG A 218 -5.27 8.06 8.00
CA ARG A 218 -5.79 9.06 8.95
C ARG A 218 -7.31 9.01 9.05
N VAL A 219 -8.02 8.88 7.92
CA VAL A 219 -9.48 8.69 7.90
C VAL A 219 -9.88 7.41 8.64
N PHE A 220 -9.16 6.31 8.45
CA PHE A 220 -9.41 5.07 9.17
C PHE A 220 -9.14 5.18 10.68
N LYS A 221 -8.09 5.92 11.08
CA LYS A 221 -7.73 6.09 12.48
C LYS A 221 -8.77 6.92 13.23
N PHE A 222 -9.03 8.14 12.75
CA PHE A 222 -9.84 9.12 13.47
C PHE A 222 -11.34 9.07 13.14
N GLY A 223 -11.71 8.46 12.01
CA GLY A 223 -13.11 8.27 11.63
C GLY A 223 -13.73 6.95 12.12
N ASP A 224 -12.92 6.02 12.63
CA ASP A 224 -13.42 4.78 13.25
C ASP A 224 -13.61 4.99 14.75
N ARG A 225 -14.87 5.13 15.17
CA ARG A 225 -15.26 5.22 16.58
C ARG A 225 -14.73 4.07 17.45
N PHE A 226 -14.39 2.92 16.84
CA PHE A 226 -13.89 1.73 17.52
C PHE A 226 -12.38 1.52 17.37
N TYR A 227 -11.63 2.48 16.84
CA TYR A 227 -10.17 2.41 16.79
C TYR A 227 -9.61 2.14 18.19
N PHE A 228 -8.68 1.18 18.29
CA PHE A 228 -8.29 0.58 19.58
C PHE A 228 -7.72 1.56 20.61
N GLU A 229 -7.17 2.66 20.15
CA GLU A 229 -6.53 3.67 20.97
C GLU A 229 -7.47 4.82 21.35
N HIS A 230 -8.71 4.83 20.86
CA HIS A 230 -9.63 5.91 21.19
C HIS A 230 -10.08 5.83 22.65
N GLU A 231 -10.11 6.97 23.32
CA GLU A 231 -10.66 7.12 24.67
C GLU A 231 -12.07 7.70 24.66
N GLY A 232 -12.80 7.53 25.77
CA GLY A 232 -14.10 8.16 26.01
C GLY A 232 -15.26 7.58 25.19
N GLU A 233 -14.99 6.71 24.22
CA GLU A 233 -16.00 6.04 23.42
C GLU A 233 -16.50 4.78 24.12
N VAL A 234 -17.77 4.42 23.92
CA VAL A 234 -18.24 3.07 24.28
C VAL A 234 -18.12 2.19 23.05
N PRO A 235 -17.25 1.15 23.03
CA PRO A 235 -16.60 0.51 24.18
C PRO A 235 -15.04 0.58 24.11
N SER A 236 -14.43 1.73 24.29
CA SER A 236 -12.97 1.90 24.40
C SER A 236 -12.34 0.91 25.40
N PHE A 237 -11.08 0.55 25.15
CA PHE A 237 -10.30 -0.22 26.12
C PHE A 237 -10.07 0.61 27.39
N THR A 238 -10.08 -0.02 28.56
CA THR A 238 -9.81 0.69 29.82
C THR A 238 -8.34 1.10 29.90
N PRO A 239 -8.00 2.27 30.46
CA PRO A 239 -6.61 2.66 30.67
C PRO A 239 -5.80 1.54 31.35
N GLY A 240 -4.65 1.18 30.78
CA GLY A 240 -3.79 0.07 31.25
C GLY A 240 -4.08 -1.30 30.62
N SER A 241 -5.20 -1.50 29.93
CA SER A 241 -5.46 -2.74 29.15
C SER A 241 -4.91 -2.69 27.73
N THR A 242 -4.60 -1.52 27.19
CA THR A 242 -4.11 -1.40 25.81
C THR A 242 -2.63 -1.81 25.71
N SER A 243 -1.76 -1.32 26.60
CA SER A 243 -0.32 -1.66 26.62
C SER A 243 -0.09 -3.11 27.06
N LYS A 244 -0.75 -3.56 28.13
CA LYS A 244 -0.49 -4.90 28.71
C LYS A 244 -0.83 -6.06 27.77
N TYR A 245 -1.88 -5.95 26.96
CA TYR A 245 -2.29 -7.04 26.06
C TYR A 245 -1.58 -7.03 24.70
N LEU A 246 -1.03 -5.87 24.29
CA LEU A 246 -0.33 -5.69 23.01
C LEU A 246 1.19 -5.78 23.13
N GLU A 247 1.75 -5.68 24.34
CA GLU A 247 3.19 -5.91 24.61
C GLU A 247 3.50 -7.34 25.07
N GLU A 248 2.53 -8.05 25.68
CA GLU A 248 2.73 -9.41 26.22
C GLU A 248 2.42 -10.55 25.22
N ASN A 249 1.93 -10.26 24.00
CA ASN A 249 1.63 -11.26 22.94
C ASN A 249 2.18 -10.85 21.59
#